data_AF-A0AB39R5E9-F1
#
_entry.id   AF-A0AB39R5E9-F1
#
_cell.length_a   1.000
_cell.length_b   1.000
_cell.length_c   1.000
_cell.angle_alpha   90.00
_cell.angle_beta   90.00
_cell.angle_gamma   90.00
#
_symmetry.space_group_name_H-M   'P 1'
#
loop_
_entity.id
_entity.type
_entity.pdbx_description
1 polymer ?
#
loop_
_entity_poly.entity_id
_entity_poly.type
_entity_poly.pdbx_seq_one_letter_code
_entity_poly.pdbx_strand_id
1 'polypeptide(L)'
;MALSTDERSLLTLITKSSEPVVMSDFFHELSPPAPGMYEHHPGHEAWLLRQIEWHSISVGLWQRNLVRVVVPANGERGDMVEPTEAGRAALAA
;
A
#
# COMPACT_ATOMS: atom_id res chain seq x y z
N MET A 1 1.09 5.80 -18.17
CA MET A 1 0.92 6.77 -17.07
C MET A 1 2.10 6.62 -16.14
N ALA A 2 2.71 7.72 -15.72
CA ALA A 2 3.75 7.67 -14.69
C ALA A 2 3.13 7.32 -13.33
N LEU A 3 3.80 6.46 -12.55
CA LEU A 3 3.47 6.22 -11.15
C LEU A 3 3.99 7.38 -10.30
N SER A 4 3.24 7.78 -9.28
CA SER A 4 3.81 8.62 -8.22
C SER A 4 4.91 7.87 -7.47
N THR A 5 5.75 8.59 -6.71
CA THR A 5 6.76 7.95 -5.84
C THR A 5 6.12 6.95 -4.89
N ASP A 6 4.98 7.29 -4.30
CA ASP A 6 4.28 6.45 -3.34
C ASP A 6 3.65 5.21 -3.99
N GLU A 7 2.97 5.39 -5.13
CA GLU A 7 2.44 4.28 -5.93
C GLU A 7 3.55 3.31 -6.31
N ARG A 8 4.69 3.83 -6.78
CA ARG A 8 5.86 3.03 -7.16
C ARG A 8 6.44 2.27 -5.97
N SER A 9 6.57 2.91 -4.81
CA SER A 9 7.08 2.26 -3.59
C SER A 9 6.18 1.12 -3.14
N LEU A 10 4.87 1.34 -3.03
CA LEU A 10 3.93 0.29 -2.63
C LEU A 10 3.90 -0.86 -3.65
N LEU A 11 3.80 -0.55 -4.94
CA LEU A 11 3.78 -1.56 -6.01
C LEU A 11 5.09 -2.36 -6.07
N THR A 12 6.22 -1.75 -5.72
CA THR A 12 7.51 -2.44 -5.62
C THR A 12 7.51 -3.47 -4.50
N LEU A 13 7.00 -3.13 -3.31
CA LEU A 13 6.91 -4.07 -2.18
C LEU A 13 5.98 -5.25 -2.51
N ILE A 14 4.81 -4.96 -3.08
CA ILE A 14 3.87 -5.99 -3.54
C ILE A 14 4.51 -6.92 -4.57
N THR A 15 5.30 -6.37 -5.51
CA THR A 15 5.96 -7.16 -6.57
C THR A 15 7.11 -8.02 -6.06
N LYS A 16 7.75 -7.64 -4.95
CA LYS A 16 8.81 -8.43 -4.31
C LYS A 16 8.28 -9.58 -3.46
N SER A 17 7.00 -9.56 -3.09
CA SER A 17 6.40 -10.65 -2.32
C SER A 17 6.25 -11.92 -3.17
N SER A 18 6.59 -13.06 -2.59
CA SER A 18 6.37 -14.38 -3.19
C SER A 18 4.94 -14.90 -3.03
N GLU A 19 4.16 -14.27 -2.15
CA GLU A 19 2.77 -14.62 -1.84
C GLU A 19 1.86 -13.40 -1.98
N PRO A 20 0.54 -13.59 -2.15
CA PRO A 20 -0.41 -12.49 -2.07
C PRO A 20 -0.32 -11.76 -0.73
N VAL A 21 -0.56 -10.45 -0.72
CA VAL A 21 -0.32 -9.58 0.45
C VAL A 21 -1.51 -8.67 0.72
N VAL A 22 -1.71 -8.30 1.98
CA VAL A 22 -2.59 -7.20 2.33
C VAL A 22 -1.80 -5.90 2.18
N MET A 23 -2.22 -4.99 1.29
CA MET A 23 -1.43 -3.79 0.98
C MET A 23 -1.14 -2.91 2.20
N SER A 24 -2.08 -2.86 3.16
CA SER A 24 -1.93 -2.06 4.38
C SER A 24 -0.81 -2.55 5.30
N ASP A 25 -0.35 -3.80 5.15
CA ASP A 25 0.75 -4.33 5.95
C ASP A 25 2.06 -3.56 5.67
N PHE A 26 2.19 -2.91 4.52
CA PHE A 26 3.35 -2.11 4.15
C PHE A 26 3.27 -0.64 4.59
N PHE A 27 2.12 -0.13 5.07
CA PHE A 27 1.97 1.31 5.28
C PHE A 27 2.86 1.83 6.41
N HIS A 28 3.08 1.02 7.45
CA HIS A 28 4.01 1.34 8.53
C HIS A 28 5.47 1.24 8.10
N GLU A 29 5.81 0.39 7.13
CA GLU A 29 7.16 0.35 6.55
C GLU A 29 7.41 1.60 5.69
N LEU A 30 6.41 2.00 4.90
CA LEU A 30 6.49 3.13 3.97
C LEU A 30 6.33 4.49 4.67
N SER A 31 5.66 4.54 5.82
CA SER A 31 5.47 5.72 6.65
C SER A 31 5.47 5.33 8.13
N PRO A 32 6.67 5.09 8.69
CA PRO A 32 6.80 4.66 10.07
C PRO A 32 6.34 5.77 11.03
N PRO A 33 5.72 5.41 12.16
CA PRO A 33 5.45 6.37 13.22
C PRO A 33 6.76 6.90 13.80
N ALA A 34 6.77 8.16 14.22
CA ALA A 34 7.88 8.70 15.00
C ALA A 34 8.03 7.94 16.34
N PRO A 35 9.24 7.89 16.93
CA PRO A 35 9.44 7.28 18.25
C PRO A 35 8.52 7.90 19.30
N GLY A 36 7.81 7.06 20.06
CA GLY A 36 6.83 7.54 21.04
C GLY A 36 5.58 8.15 20.43
N MET A 37 5.17 7.72 19.23
CA MET A 37 3.88 8.10 18.66
C MET A 37 2.72 7.51 19.49
N TYR A 38 1.87 8.40 20.00
CA TYR A 38 0.59 8.11 20.63
C TYR A 38 -0.37 9.27 20.31
N GLU A 39 -1.62 9.20 20.76
CA GLU A 39 -2.68 10.14 20.36
C GLU A 39 -2.39 11.63 20.67
N HIS A 40 -1.57 11.96 21.67
CA HIS A 40 -1.19 13.34 21.99
C HIS A 40 0.19 13.75 21.47
N HIS A 41 0.86 12.88 20.69
CA HIS A 41 2.12 13.26 20.05
C HIS A 41 1.85 14.39 19.04
N PRO A 42 2.66 15.47 18.98
CA PRO A 42 2.41 16.59 18.07
C PRO A 42 2.32 16.22 16.59
N GLY A 43 2.98 15.13 16.19
CA GLY A 43 2.92 14.57 14.83
C GLY A 43 1.82 13.53 14.59
N HIS A 44 0.98 13.23 15.58
CA HIS A 44 -0.03 12.16 15.49
C HIS A 44 -1.02 12.41 14.36
N GLU A 45 -1.58 13.62 14.27
CA GLU A 45 -2.56 13.95 13.25
C GLU A 45 -1.98 13.87 11.83
N ALA A 46 -0.77 14.42 11.63
CA ALA A 46 -0.08 14.35 10.34
C ALA A 46 0.24 12.88 9.95
N TRP A 47 0.67 12.08 10.90
CA TRP A 47 0.91 10.65 10.69
C TRP A 47 -0.38 9.91 10.33
N LEU A 48 -1.48 10.16 11.04
CA LEU A 48 -2.78 9.55 10.76
C LEU A 48 -3.30 9.91 9.37
N LEU A 49 -3.21 11.19 8.99
CA LEU A 49 -3.57 11.65 7.64
C LEU A 49 -2.76 10.91 6.57
N ARG A 50 -1.47 10.68 6.82
CA ARG A 50 -0.62 9.91 5.92
C ARG A 50 -1.02 8.43 5.83
N GLN A 51 -1.46 7.81 6.93
CA GLN A 51 -2.00 6.45 6.88
C GLN A 51 -3.29 6.38 6.04
N ILE A 52 -4.18 7.37 6.16
CA ILE A 52 -5.39 7.47 5.34
C ILE A 52 -5.06 7.68 3.85
N GLU A 53 -4.04 8.47 3.55
CA GLU A 53 -3.56 8.69 2.19
C GLU A 53 -3.06 7.38 1.55
N TRP A 54 -2.33 6.55 2.31
CA TRP A 54 -1.89 5.23 1.83
C TRP A 54 -3.05 4.31 1.43
N HIS A 55 -4.18 4.37 2.12
CA HIS A 55 -5.39 3.67 1.67
C HIS A 55 -5.85 4.17 0.30
N SER A 56 -5.86 5.49 0.08
CA SER A 56 -6.24 6.09 -1.21
C SER A 56 -5.28 5.67 -2.33
N ILE A 57 -3.98 5.63 -2.05
CA ILE A 57 -2.94 5.14 -2.98
C ILE A 57 -3.19 3.66 -3.34
N SER A 58 -3.46 2.81 -2.33
CA SER A 58 -3.72 1.39 -2.54
C SER A 58 -4.97 1.14 -3.41
N VAL A 59 -6.03 1.93 -3.20
CA VAL A 59 -7.24 1.89 -4.03
C VAL A 59 -6.92 2.34 -5.46
N GLY A 60 -6.08 3.36 -5.64
CA GLY A 60 -5.62 3.81 -6.95
C GLY A 60 -4.89 2.73 -7.74
N LEU A 61 -4.02 1.94 -7.10
CA LEU A 61 -3.35 0.80 -7.74
C LEU A 61 -4.36 -0.25 -8.23
N TRP A 62 -5.36 -0.57 -7.41
CA TRP A 62 -6.41 -1.53 -7.76
C TRP A 62 -7.31 -1.02 -8.89
N GLN A 63 -7.82 0.22 -8.79
CA GLN A 63 -8.67 0.83 -9.81
C GLN A 63 -8.01 0.88 -11.19
N ARG A 64 -6.68 1.03 -11.22
CA ARG A 64 -5.87 1.06 -12.43
C ARG A 64 -5.43 -0.34 -12.91
N ASN A 65 -5.93 -1.41 -12.30
CA ASN A 65 -5.59 -2.80 -12.62
C ASN A 65 -4.08 -3.09 -12.53
N LEU A 66 -3.36 -2.42 -11.61
CA LEU A 66 -1.94 -2.68 -11.36
C LEU A 66 -1.73 -3.79 -10.34
N VAL A 67 -2.74 -4.03 -9.50
CA VAL A 67 -2.85 -5.17 -8.59
C VAL A 67 -4.24 -5.77 -8.74
N ARG A 68 -4.40 -7.05 -8.37
CA ARG A 68 -5.69 -7.72 -8.33
C ARG A 68 -5.88 -8.48 -7.03
N VAL A 69 -7.12 -8.49 -6.53
CA VAL A 69 -7.50 -9.32 -5.38
C VAL A 69 -7.54 -10.78 -5.83
N VAL A 70 -6.83 -11.64 -5.11
CA VAL A 70 -6.80 -13.10 -5.36
C VAL A 70 -7.34 -13.91 -4.18
N VAL A 71 -7.32 -13.32 -2.99
CA VAL A 71 -7.99 -13.89 -1.81
C VAL A 71 -8.83 -12.79 -1.17
N PRO A 72 -10.17 -12.95 -1.11
CA PRO A 72 -11.02 -11.95 -0.51
C PRO A 72 -10.83 -11.89 1.01
N ALA A 73 -11.12 -10.73 1.58
CA ALA A 73 -11.17 -10.53 3.02
C ALA A 73 -12.15 -11.52 3.68
N ASN A 74 -11.80 -11.98 4.88
CA ASN A 74 -12.59 -12.97 5.63
C ASN A 74 -12.98 -12.50 7.04
N GLY A 75 -12.75 -11.22 7.36
CA GLY A 75 -12.99 -10.65 8.69
C GLY A 75 -11.82 -10.78 9.67
N GLU A 76 -10.87 -11.68 9.41
CA GLU A 76 -9.61 -11.80 10.16
C GLU A 76 -8.46 -11.06 9.46
N ARG A 77 -8.49 -11.02 8.12
CA ARG A 77 -7.56 -10.28 7.27
C ARG A 77 -8.27 -9.53 6.17
N GLY A 78 -7.62 -8.50 5.65
CA GLY A 78 -8.05 -7.77 4.46
C GLY A 78 -7.88 -8.57 3.17
N ASP A 79 -8.27 -7.96 2.05
CA ASP A 79 -8.07 -8.54 0.72
C ASP A 79 -6.58 -8.74 0.45
N MET A 80 -6.21 -9.93 0.00
CA MET A 80 -4.85 -10.22 -0.44
C MET A 80 -4.74 -10.03 -1.94
N VAL A 81 -3.73 -9.27 -2.34
CA VAL A 81 -3.49 -8.90 -3.73
C VAL A 81 -2.18 -9.44 -4.24
N GLU A 82 -2.09 -9.57 -5.56
CA GLU A 82 -0.84 -9.80 -6.27
C GLU A 82 -0.69 -8.76 -7.41
N PRO A 83 0.55 -8.48 -7.87
CA PRO A 83 0.75 -7.57 -8.98
C PRO A 83 0.23 -8.17 -10.29
N THR A 84 -0.40 -7.36 -11.13
CA THR A 84 -0.75 -7.76 -12.50
C THR A 84 0.46 -7.64 -13.42
N GLU A 85 0.34 -8.14 -14.66
CA GLU A 85 1.34 -7.87 -15.70
C GLU A 85 1.48 -6.37 -15.99
N ALA A 86 0.36 -5.64 -15.99
CA ALA A 86 0.37 -4.19 -16.15
C ALA A 86 1.07 -3.48 -14.98
N GLY A 87 0.88 -3.95 -13.74
CA GLY A 87 1.60 -3.47 -12.57
C GLY A 87 3.11 -3.67 -12.70
N ARG A 88 3.54 -4.88 -13.07
CA ARG A 88 4.95 -5.19 -13.31
C ARG A 88 5.55 -4.33 -14.43
N ALA A 89 4.83 -4.16 -15.53
CA ALA A 89 5.27 -3.30 -16.64
C ALA A 89 5.36 -1.82 -16.24
N ALA A 90 4.43 -1.33 -15.42
CA ALA A 90 4.43 0.06 -14.95
C ALA A 90 5.63 0.40 -14.06
N LEU A 91 6.22 -0.59 -13.36
CA LEU A 91 7.46 -0.41 -12.59
C LEU A 91 8.71 -0.31 -13.49
N ALA A 92 8.69 -0.95 -14.66
CA ALA A 92 9.82 -0.98 -15.59
C ALA A 92 9.91 0.27 -16.49
N ALA A 93 8.84 1.07 -16.54
CA ALA A 93 8.76 2.35 -17.26
C ALA A 93 9.21 3.53 -16.39
#